data_AF-A0A7W2MAH2-F1
#
_entry.id   AF-A0A7W2MAH2-F1
#
_cell.length_a   1.000
_cell.length_b   1.000
_cell.length_c   1.000
_cell.angle_alpha   90.00
_cell.angle_beta   90.00
_cell.angle_gamma   90.00
#
_symmetry.space_group_name_H-M   'P 1'
#
loop_
_entity.id
_entity.type
_entity.pdbx_description
1 polymer ?
#
loop_
_entity_poly.entity_id
_entity_poly.type
_entity_poly.pdbx_seq_one_letter_code
_entity_poly.pdbx_strand_id
1 'polypeptide(L)'
;MFKVNKKLWSFNFGCLIAGSLIWLVQIGNWAPVPSILHPHTDFMLDYYPGAVTAITASIVSILLLFFMHKGFKLCASEHTFWLLLPTMCFISLTLLMGQFMFSALMFAAMPILFILVFSAIIFRLKNRKLLVI
;
A
#
# COMPACT_ATOMS: atom_id res chain seq x y z
N MET A 1 9.05 -23.15 10.85
CA MET A 1 7.62 -22.74 10.88
C MET A 1 7.42 -21.91 12.14
N PHE A 2 7.19 -20.59 12.03
CA PHE A 2 7.10 -19.74 13.22
C PHE A 2 5.68 -19.78 13.80
N LYS A 3 5.55 -20.19 15.07
CA LYS A 3 4.29 -20.14 15.82
C LYS A 3 4.08 -18.68 16.26
N VAL A 4 3.52 -17.86 15.37
CA VAL A 4 3.39 -16.41 15.57
C VAL A 4 1.97 -16.00 15.92
N ASN A 5 1.83 -14.95 16.75
CA ASN A 5 0.54 -14.30 16.97
C ASN A 5 0.13 -13.56 15.70
N LYS A 6 -0.89 -14.09 15.01
CA LYS A 6 -1.34 -13.57 13.72
C LYS A 6 -1.82 -12.11 13.78
N LYS A 7 -2.52 -11.72 14.86
CA LYS A 7 -3.03 -10.34 15.03
C LYS A 7 -1.88 -9.34 15.17
N LEU A 8 -0.90 -9.70 16.00
CA LEU A 8 0.28 -8.86 16.24
C LEU A 8 1.09 -8.67 14.95
N TRP A 9 1.29 -9.74 14.18
CA TRP A 9 2.02 -9.64 12.91
C TRP A 9 1.24 -8.88 11.84
N SER A 10 -0.09 -9.05 11.73
CA SER A 10 -0.90 -8.21 10.84
C SER A 10 -0.79 -6.72 11.19
N PHE A 11 -0.75 -6.39 12.47
CA PHE A 11 -0.51 -5.01 12.92
C PHE A 11 0.89 -4.52 12.54
N ASN A 12 1.93 -5.32 12.77
CA ASN A 12 3.30 -4.96 12.36
C ASN A 12 3.42 -4.74 10.86
N PHE A 13 2.78 -5.58 10.03
CA PHE A 13 2.71 -5.35 8.59
C PHE A 13 1.97 -4.07 8.24
N GLY A 14 0.88 -3.74 8.96
CA GLY A 14 0.19 -2.46 8.81
C GLY A 14 1.11 -1.27 9.12
N CYS A 15 1.91 -1.35 10.18
CA CYS A 15 2.90 -0.33 10.52
C CYS A 15 4.01 -0.22 9.45
N LEU A 16 4.49 -1.35 8.92
CA LEU A 16 5.46 -1.37 7.83
C LEU A 16 4.91 -0.69 6.57
N ILE A 17 3.65 -0.98 6.21
CA ILE A 17 2.97 -0.31 5.10
C ILE A 17 2.88 1.18 5.37
N ALA A 18 2.40 1.60 6.54
CA ALA A 18 2.27 3.01 6.90
C ALA A 18 3.61 3.77 6.81
N GLY A 19 4.68 3.20 7.38
CA GLY A 19 6.01 3.79 7.31
C GLY A 19 6.58 3.84 5.88
N SER A 20 6.27 2.85 5.05
CA SER A 20 6.72 2.80 3.66
C SER A 20 6.10 3.89 2.77
N LEU A 21 4.97 4.47 3.15
CA LEU A 21 4.29 5.51 2.36
C LEU A 21 5.19 6.72 2.11
N ILE A 22 5.92 7.18 3.13
CA ILE A 22 6.85 8.31 2.98
C ILE A 22 7.99 7.96 2.02
N TRP A 23 8.56 6.76 2.18
CA TRP A 23 9.66 6.28 1.34
C TRP A 23 9.24 6.13 -0.13
N LEU A 24 8.02 5.65 -0.39
CA LEU A 24 7.48 5.52 -1.74
C LEU A 24 7.32 6.88 -2.42
N VAL A 25 6.83 7.88 -1.69
CA VAL A 25 6.75 9.27 -2.19
C VAL A 25 8.14 9.83 -2.50
N GLN A 26 9.13 9.57 -1.64
CA GLN A 26 10.51 10.00 -1.89
C GLN A 26 11.10 9.36 -3.15
N ILE A 27 10.83 8.08 -3.41
CA ILE A 27 11.26 7.40 -4.64
C ILE A 27 10.65 8.08 -5.87
N GLY A 28 9.36 8.42 -5.84
CA GLY A 28 8.71 9.13 -6.93
C GLY A 28 9.33 10.50 -7.21
N ASN A 29 9.71 11.22 -6.17
CA ASN A 29 10.36 12.53 -6.28
C ASN A 29 11.82 12.45 -6.79
N TRP A 30 12.52 11.35 -6.55
CA TRP A 30 13.89 11.14 -7.01
C TRP A 30 13.98 10.45 -8.38
N ALA A 31 12.86 9.99 -8.92
CA ALA A 31 12.84 9.26 -10.17
C ALA A 31 13.24 10.17 -11.34
N PRO A 32 14.22 9.77 -12.17
CA PRO A 32 14.65 10.59 -13.27
C PRO A 32 13.56 10.74 -14.33
N VAL A 33 13.45 11.97 -14.81
CA VAL A 33 12.75 12.50 -15.98
C VAL A 33 13.01 11.77 -17.32
N PRO A 34 12.20 10.86 -17.94
CA PRO A 34 12.55 10.35 -19.27
C PRO A 34 12.51 11.47 -20.30
N SER A 35 13.50 11.52 -21.19
CA SER A 35 13.67 12.60 -22.16
C SER A 35 12.49 12.76 -23.14
N ILE A 36 11.73 11.69 -23.36
CA ILE A 36 10.51 11.67 -24.18
C ILE A 36 9.43 12.60 -23.63
N LEU A 37 9.43 12.87 -22.32
CA LEU A 37 8.43 13.71 -21.66
C LEU A 37 8.87 15.18 -21.54
N HIS A 38 10.11 15.54 -21.93
CA HIS A 38 10.60 16.92 -21.87
C HIS A 38 9.72 17.95 -22.61
N PRO A 39 9.05 17.63 -23.75
CA PRO A 39 8.13 18.58 -24.38
C PRO A 39 6.80 18.77 -23.63
N HIS A 40 6.52 17.99 -22.58
CA HIS A 40 5.28 18.05 -21.78
C HIS A 40 5.59 18.45 -20.33
N THR A 41 6.08 19.67 -20.14
CA THR A 41 6.55 20.20 -18.86
C THR A 41 5.49 20.18 -17.75
N ASP A 42 4.23 20.45 -18.09
CA ASP A 42 3.12 20.47 -17.12
C ASP A 42 2.86 19.06 -16.57
N PHE A 43 2.94 18.04 -17.44
CA PHE A 43 2.78 16.65 -17.01
C PHE A 43 3.97 16.16 -16.17
N MET A 44 5.19 16.60 -16.51
CA MET A 44 6.39 16.25 -15.78
C MET A 44 6.37 16.75 -14.34
N LEU A 45 5.95 17.99 -14.12
CA LEU A 45 6.00 18.59 -12.79
C LEU A 45 4.87 18.07 -11.88
N ASP A 46 3.66 17.98 -12.42
CA ASP A 46 2.47 17.77 -11.60
C ASP A 46 2.07 16.30 -11.44
N TYR A 47 2.36 15.45 -12.43
CA TYR A 47 1.81 14.07 -12.48
C TYR A 47 2.87 12.97 -12.46
N TYR A 48 4.06 13.22 -13.01
CA TYR A 48 5.08 12.19 -13.13
C TYR A 48 5.53 11.60 -11.77
N PRO A 49 5.88 12.41 -10.74
CA PRO A 49 6.28 11.87 -9.44
C PRO A 49 5.17 11.06 -8.77
N GLY A 50 3.92 11.51 -8.90
CA GLY A 50 2.74 10.81 -8.41
C GLY A 50 2.51 9.47 -9.13
N ALA A 51 2.67 9.44 -10.45
CA ALA A 51 2.53 8.22 -11.25
C ALA A 51 3.60 7.17 -10.89
N VAL A 52 4.86 7.58 -10.77
CA VAL A 52 5.96 6.70 -10.35
C VAL A 52 5.71 6.18 -8.93
N THR A 53 5.29 7.05 -8.02
CA THR A 53 4.89 6.67 -6.66
C THR A 53 3.78 5.62 -6.67
N ALA A 54 2.74 5.81 -7.49
CA ALA A 54 1.62 4.87 -7.56
C ALA A 54 2.02 3.49 -8.11
N ILE A 55 2.86 3.46 -9.15
CA ILE A 55 3.35 2.20 -9.76
C ILE A 55 4.23 1.45 -8.76
N THR A 56 5.19 2.14 -8.13
CA THR A 56 6.08 1.53 -7.13
C THR A 56 5.31 1.05 -5.90
N ALA A 57 4.36 1.85 -5.41
CA ALA A 57 3.47 1.47 -4.31
C ALA A 57 2.65 0.21 -4.64
N SER A 58 2.19 0.07 -5.89
CA SER A 58 1.48 -1.11 -6.36
C SER A 58 2.36 -2.37 -6.31
N ILE A 59 3.60 -2.27 -6.81
CA ILE A 59 4.58 -3.37 -6.80
C ILE A 59 4.90 -3.78 -5.35
N VAL A 60 5.19 -2.80 -4.49
CA VAL A 60 5.49 -3.04 -3.07
C VAL A 60 4.31 -3.69 -2.36
N SER A 61 3.08 -3.26 -2.61
CA SER A 61 1.88 -3.86 -2.01
C SER A 61 1.72 -5.33 -2.41
N ILE A 62 1.93 -5.67 -3.68
CA ILE A 62 1.87 -7.05 -4.18
C ILE A 62 2.97 -7.91 -3.54
N LEU A 63 4.20 -7.40 -3.46
CA LEU A 63 5.32 -8.10 -2.82
C LEU A 63 5.03 -8.34 -1.34
N LEU A 64 4.50 -7.34 -0.63
CA LEU A 64 4.19 -7.43 0.80
C LEU A 64 3.08 -8.45 1.05
N LEU A 65 2.03 -8.48 0.23
CA LEU A 65 1.01 -9.53 0.25
C LEU A 65 1.60 -10.92 0.01
N PHE A 66 2.54 -11.06 -0.93
CA PHE A 66 3.22 -12.32 -1.20
C PHE A 66 4.04 -12.79 0.01
N PHE A 67 4.79 -11.89 0.66
CA PHE A 67 5.54 -12.19 1.88
C PHE A 67 4.63 -12.55 3.06
N MET A 68 3.53 -11.83 3.25
CA MET A 68 2.53 -12.13 4.28
C MET A 68 1.93 -13.52 4.10
N HIS A 69 1.57 -13.87 2.85
CA HIS A 69 0.95 -15.15 2.55
C HIS A 69 1.94 -16.31 2.67
N LYS A 70 3.13 -16.19 2.06
CA LYS A 70 4.12 -17.28 1.98
C LYS A 70 4.95 -17.43 3.26
N GLY A 71 5.34 -16.32 3.89
CA GLY A 71 6.20 -16.32 5.08
C GLY A 71 5.46 -16.60 6.38
N PHE A 72 4.28 -15.99 6.55
CA PHE A 72 3.56 -15.99 7.83
C PHE A 72 2.21 -16.71 7.78
N LYS A 73 1.78 -17.22 6.61
CA LYS A 73 0.42 -17.74 6.37
C LYS A 73 -0.66 -16.78 6.89
N LEU A 74 -0.42 -15.48 6.78
CA LEU A 74 -1.35 -14.44 7.15
C LEU A 74 -2.28 -14.20 5.98
N CYS A 75 -3.56 -14.51 6.17
CA CYS A 75 -4.61 -14.13 5.24
C CYS A 75 -5.00 -12.68 5.53
N ALA A 76 -4.77 -11.78 4.56
CA ALA A 76 -5.20 -10.38 4.66
C ALA A 76 -6.69 -10.28 5.07
N SER A 77 -7.53 -11.21 4.59
CA SER A 77 -8.95 -11.31 4.92
C SER A 77 -9.28 -11.54 6.41
N GLU A 78 -8.47 -12.31 7.15
CA GLU A 78 -8.78 -12.71 8.54
C GLU A 78 -8.58 -11.55 9.52
N HIS A 79 -7.63 -10.67 9.23
CA HIS A 79 -7.22 -9.58 10.12
C HIS A 79 -7.09 -8.24 9.37
N THR A 80 -7.98 -8.00 8.40
CA THR A 80 -8.00 -6.77 7.58
C THR A 80 -7.99 -5.50 8.45
N PHE A 81 -8.73 -5.51 9.56
CA PHE A 81 -8.80 -4.39 10.48
C PHE A 81 -7.43 -4.06 11.08
N TRP A 82 -6.71 -5.06 11.60
CA TRP A 82 -5.39 -4.86 12.21
C TRP A 82 -4.33 -4.45 11.19
N LEU A 83 -4.47 -4.90 9.94
CA LEU A 83 -3.59 -4.52 8.84
C LEU A 83 -3.82 -3.07 8.37
N LEU A 84 -5.09 -2.64 8.28
CA LEU A 84 -5.47 -1.33 7.76
C LEU A 84 -5.40 -0.21 8.81
N LEU A 85 -5.57 -0.54 10.09
CA LEU A 85 -5.63 0.44 11.18
C LEU A 85 -4.40 1.37 11.22
N PRO A 86 -3.14 0.89 11.17
CA PRO A 86 -1.97 1.76 11.21
C PRO A 86 -1.90 2.69 10.00
N THR A 87 -2.21 2.19 8.81
CA THR A 87 -2.26 2.99 7.58
C THR A 87 -3.31 4.09 7.64
N MET A 88 -4.54 3.77 8.09
CA MET A 88 -5.59 4.76 8.23
C MET A 88 -5.24 5.82 9.28
N CYS A 89 -4.68 5.40 10.41
CA CYS A 89 -4.21 6.30 11.44
C CYS A 89 -3.13 7.25 10.91
N PHE A 90 -2.16 6.73 10.16
CA PHE A 90 -1.09 7.54 9.56
C PHE A 90 -1.63 8.54 8.53
N ILE A 91 -2.58 8.14 7.68
CA ILE A 91 -3.24 9.04 6.72
C ILE A 91 -4.01 10.14 7.45
N SER A 92 -4.75 9.80 8.50
CA SER A 92 -5.48 10.79 9.33
C SER A 92 -4.54 11.76 10.03
N LEU A 93 -3.43 11.28 10.60
CA LEU A 93 -2.42 12.13 11.21
C LEU A 93 -1.78 13.07 10.17
N THR A 94 -1.49 12.56 8.98
CA THR A 94 -0.98 13.37 7.86
C THR A 94 -1.98 14.46 7.47
N LEU A 95 -3.28 14.13 7.39
CA LEU A 95 -4.31 15.11 7.07
C LEU A 95 -4.39 16.24 8.11
N LEU A 96 -4.22 15.91 9.40
CA LEU A 96 -4.30 16.88 10.49
C LEU A 96 -3.03 17.73 10.65
N MET A 97 -1.85 17.13 10.48
CA MET A 97 -0.56 17.77 10.81
C MET A 97 0.32 18.09 9.60
N GLY A 98 0.08 17.47 8.45
CA GLY A 98 0.97 17.47 7.29
C GLY A 98 0.22 17.69 5.97
N GLN A 99 -0.70 18.66 5.94
CA GLN A 99 -1.60 18.92 4.81
C GLN A 99 -0.90 19.04 3.45
N PHE A 100 0.28 19.67 3.41
CA PHE A 100 1.07 19.79 2.17
C PHE A 100 1.56 18.46 1.61
N MET A 101 1.84 17.47 2.47
CA MET A 101 2.29 16.13 2.05
C MET A 101 1.13 15.19 1.77
N PHE A 102 -0.10 15.56 2.15
CA PHE A 102 -1.26 14.70 2.05
C PHE A 102 -1.52 14.26 0.60
N SER A 103 -1.52 15.20 -0.35
CA SER A 103 -1.75 14.89 -1.77
C SER A 103 -0.74 13.87 -2.31
N ALA A 104 0.55 14.08 -2.04
CA ALA A 104 1.61 13.16 -2.46
C ALA A 104 1.45 11.78 -1.81
N LEU A 105 1.11 11.72 -0.52
CA LEU A 105 0.88 10.47 0.20
C LEU A 105 -0.33 9.69 -0.34
N MET A 106 -1.35 10.38 -0.88
CA MET A 106 -2.51 9.72 -1.48
C MET A 106 -2.16 8.95 -2.75
N PHE A 107 -1.17 9.40 -3.53
CA PHE A 107 -0.65 8.65 -4.69
C PHE A 107 -0.01 7.31 -4.29
N ALA A 108 0.55 7.19 -3.07
CA ALA A 108 1.04 5.93 -2.53
C ALA A 108 -0.06 5.12 -1.83
N ALA A 109 -0.89 5.78 -1.01
CA ALA A 109 -1.87 5.13 -0.15
C ALA A 109 -3.01 4.48 -0.95
N MET A 110 -3.53 5.16 -1.97
CA MET A 110 -4.64 4.66 -2.79
C MET A 110 -4.35 3.31 -3.46
N PRO A 111 -3.26 3.12 -4.22
CA PRO A 111 -2.97 1.83 -4.84
C PRO A 111 -2.75 0.72 -3.81
N ILE A 112 -2.09 1.03 -2.69
CA ILE A 112 -1.88 0.05 -1.62
C ILE A 112 -3.22 -0.40 -1.03
N LEU A 113 -4.07 0.54 -0.63
CA LEU A 113 -5.39 0.24 -0.06
C LEU A 113 -6.25 -0.53 -1.05
N PHE A 114 -6.23 -0.14 -2.32
CA PHE A 114 -6.97 -0.84 -3.38
C PHE A 114 -6.54 -2.30 -3.48
N ILE A 115 -5.24 -2.58 -3.55
CA ILE A 115 -4.70 -3.95 -3.65
C ILE A 115 -5.01 -4.76 -2.38
N LEU A 116 -4.88 -4.18 -1.20
CA LEU A 116 -5.19 -4.85 0.07
C LEU A 116 -6.67 -5.20 0.18
N VAL A 117 -7.56 -4.27 -0.15
CA VAL A 117 -9.02 -4.50 -0.12
C VAL A 117 -9.43 -5.49 -1.20
N PHE A 118 -8.94 -5.33 -2.42
CA PHE A 118 -9.24 -6.23 -3.54
C PHE A 118 -8.80 -7.67 -3.25
N SER A 119 -7.58 -7.85 -2.72
CA SER A 119 -7.11 -9.17 -2.30
C SER A 119 -7.97 -9.75 -1.17
N ALA A 120 -8.33 -8.95 -0.16
CA ALA A 120 -9.22 -9.40 0.90
C ALA A 120 -10.60 -9.84 0.37
N ILE A 121 -11.17 -9.11 -0.59
CA ILE A 121 -12.44 -9.48 -1.25
C ILE A 121 -12.30 -10.81 -2.00
N ILE A 122 -11.26 -10.98 -2.83
CA ILE A 122 -11.02 -12.22 -3.57
C ILE A 122 -10.89 -13.42 -2.62
N PHE A 123 -10.12 -13.27 -1.54
CA PHE A 123 -9.96 -14.34 -0.55
C PHE A 123 -11.27 -14.68 0.17
N ARG A 124 -12.09 -13.69 0.53
CA ARG A 124 -13.43 -13.92 1.12
C ARG A 124 -14.35 -14.66 0.17
N LEU A 125 -14.37 -14.26 -1.11
CA LEU A 125 -15.19 -14.91 -2.14
C LEU A 125 -14.76 -16.36 -2.38
N LYS A 126 -13.44 -16.62 -2.44
CA LYS A 126 -12.90 -17.98 -2.59
C LYS A 126 -13.29 -18.88 -1.41
N ASN A 127 -13.16 -18.39 -0.17
CA ASN A 127 -13.54 -19.17 1.01
C ASN A 127 -15.05 -19.43 1.08
N ARG A 128 -15.89 -18.50 0.62
CA ARG A 128 -17.35 -18.73 0.53
C ARG A 128 -17.70 -19.82 -0.49
N LYS A 129 -17.06 -19.83 -1.66
CA LYS A 129 -17.30 -20.89 -2.67
C LYS A 129 -16.89 -22.29 -2.17
N LEU A 130 -15.84 -22.37 -1.36
CA LEU A 130 -15.37 -23.62 -0.73
C LEU A 130 -16.30 -24.15 0.38
N LEU A 131 -17.19 -23.31 0.91
CA LEU A 131 -18.17 -23.68 1.95
C LEU A 131 -19.53 -24.11 1.37
N VAL A 132 -19.75 -23.85 0.08
CA VAL A 132 -21.02 -24.14 -0.63
C VAL A 132 -20.90 -25.42 -1.48
N ILE A 133 -19.71 -26.00 -1.61
CA ILE A 133 -19.42 -27.29 -2.25
C ILE A 133 -19.11 -28.30 -1.16
#